data_AF-A0AA40V9U4-F1
#
_entry.id   AF-A0AA40V9U4-F1
#
_cell.length_a   1.000
_cell.length_b   1.000
_cell.length_c   1.000
_cell.angle_alpha   90.00
_cell.angle_beta   90.00
_cell.angle_gamma   90.00
#
_symmetry.space_group_name_H-M   'P 1'
#
loop_
_entity.id
_entity.type
_entity.pdbx_description
1 polymer ?
#
loop_
_entity_poly.entity_id
_entity_poly.type
_entity_poly.pdbx_seq_one_letter_code
_entity_poly.pdbx_strand_id
1 'polypeptide(L)'
;MIEKQHRTTLQTDILRYSSFILLILVAGILLLMSGVAKYPEIIGMAYLSFTFGLRHAFDVDHIAAIDNMTRKMLNDGKNTRGVGFSFSFGHSMVVVLMALLT
;
A
#
# COMPACT_ATOMS: atom_id res chain seq x y z
N MET A 1 27.91 -17.26 7.64
CA MET A 1 28.04 -16.07 6.75
C MET A 1 26.78 -15.81 5.92
N ILE A 2 26.07 -16.83 5.43
CA ILE A 2 24.85 -16.70 4.59
C ILE A 2 23.64 -16.09 5.34
N GLU A 3 23.45 -16.42 6.62
CA GLU A 3 22.30 -15.95 7.41
C GLU A 3 22.30 -14.43 7.65
N LYS A 4 23.48 -13.82 7.82
CA LYS A 4 23.65 -12.38 8.08
C LYS A 4 23.29 -11.56 6.83
N GLN A 5 23.59 -12.06 5.63
CA GLN A 5 23.27 -11.42 4.35
C GLN A 5 21.78 -11.50 3.99
N HIS A 6 21.09 -12.60 4.37
CA HIS A 6 19.64 -12.70 4.19
C HIS A 6 18.88 -11.74 5.13
N ARG A 7 19.37 -11.55 6.36
CA ARG A 7 18.75 -10.66 7.36
C ARG A 7 18.90 -9.17 7.00
N THR A 8 20.05 -8.76 6.45
CA THR A 8 20.28 -7.36 6.04
C THR A 8 19.38 -6.94 4.86
N THR A 9 19.20 -7.80 3.87
CA THR A 9 18.30 -7.52 2.73
C THR A 9 16.84 -7.36 3.17
N LEU A 10 16.39 -8.17 4.14
CA LEU A 10 15.05 -8.07 4.69
C LEU A 10 14.84 -6.72 5.40
N GLN A 11 15.81 -6.30 6.21
CA GLN A 11 15.74 -5.00 6.91
C GLN A 11 15.70 -3.83 5.94
N THR A 12 16.49 -3.87 4.86
CA THR A 12 16.46 -2.83 3.83
C THR A 12 15.14 -2.83 3.07
N ASP A 13 14.58 -4.00 2.73
CA ASP A 13 13.30 -4.10 2.02
C ASP A 13 12.16 -3.54 2.89
N ILE A 14 12.11 -3.93 4.17
CA ILE A 14 11.15 -3.41 5.15
C ILE A 14 11.30 -1.89 5.26
N LEU A 15 12.51 -1.39 5.49
CA LEU A 15 12.75 0.04 5.64
C LEU A 15 12.29 0.83 4.41
N ARG A 16 12.57 0.32 3.20
CA ARG A 16 12.17 0.95 1.94
C ARG A 16 10.65 1.01 1.80
N TYR A 17 9.94 -0.11 1.91
CA TYR A 17 8.49 -0.13 1.74
C TYR A 17 7.77 0.61 2.87
N SER A 18 8.21 0.44 4.12
CA SER A 18 7.65 1.17 5.27
C SER A 18 7.87 2.67 5.17
N SER A 19 9.04 3.12 4.68
CA SER A 19 9.29 4.54 4.44
C SER A 19 8.33 5.12 3.40
N PHE A 20 8.07 4.40 2.29
CA PHE A 20 7.10 4.82 1.28
C PHE A 20 5.67 4.91 1.84
N ILE A 21 5.23 3.89 2.58
CA ILE A 21 3.89 3.87 3.20
C ILE A 21 3.74 5.03 4.18
N LEU A 22 4.75 5.27 5.02
CA LEU A 22 4.75 6.35 5.99
C LEU A 22 4.71 7.72 5.31
N LEU A 23 5.43 7.90 4.21
CA LEU A 23 5.38 9.12 3.41
C LEU A 23 3.96 9.40 2.90
N ILE A 24 3.28 8.39 2.33
CA ILE A 24 1.90 8.53 1.83
C ILE A 24 0.95 8.86 2.99
N LEU A 25 1.10 8.20 4.14
CA LEU A 25 0.27 8.45 5.31
C LEU A 25 0.45 9.87 5.85
N VAL A 26 1.70 10.33 5.97
CA VAL A 26 2.02 11.70 6.41
C VAL A 26 1.44 12.72 5.43
N ALA A 27 1.59 12.51 4.13
CA ALA A 27 0.99 13.39 3.11
C ALA A 27 -0.54 13.44 3.24
N GLY A 28 -1.20 12.29 3.42
CA GLY A 28 -2.66 12.23 3.64
C GLY A 28 -3.10 12.96 4.91
N ILE A 29 -2.37 12.80 6.01
CA ILE A 29 -2.65 13.52 7.27
C ILE A 29 -2.45 15.03 7.09
N LEU A 30 -1.38 15.47 6.43
CA LEU A 30 -1.14 16.88 6.15
C LEU A 30 -2.27 17.50 5.31
N LEU A 31 -2.73 16.78 4.28
CA LEU A 31 -3.88 17.21 3.48
C LEU A 31 -5.16 17.31 4.33
N LEU A 32 -5.42 16.33 5.20
CA LEU A 32 -6.56 16.37 6.12
C LEU A 32 -6.48 17.59 7.06
N MET A 33 -5.31 17.82 7.67
CA MET A 33 -5.10 18.94 8.61
C MET A 33 -5.23 20.30 7.93
N SER A 34 -4.95 20.41 6.63
CA SER A 34 -5.11 21.66 5.89
C SER A 34 -6.58 22.13 5.79
N GLY A 35 -7.54 21.20 5.81
CA GLY A 35 -8.97 21.51 5.68
C GLY A 35 -9.75 21.48 7.00
N VAL A 36 -9.24 20.78 8.01
CA VAL A 36 -10.04 20.38 9.19
C VAL A 36 -10.46 21.57 10.07
N ALA A 37 -9.64 22.62 10.11
CA ALA A 37 -9.96 23.82 10.88
C ALA A 37 -11.17 24.58 10.31
N LYS A 38 -11.41 24.47 9.01
CA LYS A 38 -12.51 25.14 8.31
C LYS A 38 -13.73 24.23 8.14
N TYR A 39 -13.51 22.93 7.99
CA TYR A 39 -14.54 21.92 7.72
C TYR A 39 -14.35 20.71 8.64
N PRO A 40 -14.76 20.76 9.92
CA PRO A 40 -14.54 19.65 10.87
C PRO A 40 -15.16 18.32 10.43
N GLU A 41 -16.23 18.34 9.63
CA GLU A 41 -16.92 17.19 9.09
C GLU A 41 -16.04 16.26 8.23
N ILE A 42 -14.93 16.78 7.68
CA ILE A 42 -14.00 15.98 6.87
C ILE A 42 -13.31 14.88 7.69
N ILE A 43 -13.25 15.00 9.02
CA ILE A 43 -12.73 13.92 9.88
C ILE A 43 -13.61 12.67 9.74
N GLY A 44 -14.94 12.85 9.75
CA GLY A 44 -15.88 11.75 9.56
C GLY A 44 -15.74 11.11 8.18
N MET A 45 -15.58 11.95 7.14
CA MET A 45 -15.32 11.45 5.79
C MET A 45 -13.96 10.73 5.68
N ALA A 46 -12.92 11.23 6.33
CA ALA A 46 -11.62 10.58 6.38
C ALA A 46 -11.72 9.20 7.04
N TYR A 47 -12.43 9.09 8.16
CA TYR A 47 -12.66 7.81 8.83
C TYR A 47 -13.44 6.82 7.96
N LEU A 48 -14.54 7.26 7.33
CA LEU A 48 -15.33 6.42 6.44
C LEU A 48 -14.51 5.98 5.22
N SER A 49 -13.81 6.89 4.56
CA SER A 49 -12.96 6.58 3.41
C SER A 49 -11.86 5.57 3.77
N PHE A 50 -11.24 5.71 4.96
CA PHE A 50 -10.22 4.79 5.45
C PHE A 50 -10.81 3.39 5.71
N THR A 51 -11.95 3.32 6.38
CA THR A 51 -12.60 2.03 6.69
C THR A 51 -13.15 1.33 5.44
N PHE A 52 -13.74 2.06 4.50
CA PHE A 52 -14.14 1.50 3.21
C PHE A 52 -12.94 1.06 2.37
N GLY A 53 -11.85 1.82 2.37
CA GLY A 53 -10.61 1.43 1.71
C GLY A 53 -9.99 0.16 2.31
N LEU A 54 -9.99 0.04 3.64
CA LEU A 54 -9.57 -1.19 4.32
C LEU A 54 -10.44 -2.38 3.93
N ARG A 55 -11.76 -2.22 3.92
CA ARG A 55 -12.69 -3.27 3.49
C ARG A 55 -12.40 -3.72 2.05
N HIS A 56 -12.27 -2.78 1.13
CA HIS A 56 -11.92 -3.03 -0.28
C HIS A 56 -10.61 -3.82 -0.40
N ALA A 57 -9.58 -3.47 0.38
CA ALA A 57 -8.30 -4.17 0.35
C ALA A 57 -8.38 -5.67 0.72
N PHE A 58 -9.41 -6.11 1.44
CA PHE A 58 -9.63 -7.51 1.81
C PHE A 58 -10.46 -8.33 0.81
N ASP A 59 -10.83 -7.75 -0.33
CA ASP A 59 -11.55 -8.48 -1.37
C ASP A 59 -10.72 -9.67 -1.92
N VAL A 60 -11.42 -10.75 -2.28
CA VAL A 60 -10.84 -12.06 -2.60
C VAL A 60 -9.95 -12.01 -3.84
N ASP A 61 -10.26 -11.14 -4.80
CA ASP A 61 -9.49 -10.94 -6.03
C ASP A 61 -8.11 -10.34 -5.74
N HIS A 62 -8.00 -9.39 -4.80
CA HIS A 62 -6.71 -8.84 -4.39
C HIS A 62 -5.83 -9.94 -3.76
N ILE A 63 -6.39 -10.73 -2.85
CA ILE A 63 -5.67 -11.82 -2.17
C ILE A 63 -5.22 -12.88 -3.20
N ALA A 64 -6.12 -13.28 -4.11
CA ALA A 64 -5.82 -14.25 -5.15
C ALA A 64 -4.74 -13.77 -6.12
N ALA A 65 -4.76 -12.49 -6.51
CA ALA A 65 -3.75 -11.90 -7.39
C ALA A 65 -2.37 -11.87 -6.73
N ILE A 66 -2.29 -11.46 -5.45
CA ILE A 66 -1.04 -11.43 -4.68
C ILE A 66 -0.50 -12.85 -4.49
N ASP A 67 -1.34 -13.84 -4.15
CA ASP A 67 -0.91 -15.23 -3.99
C ASP A 67 -0.37 -15.81 -5.30
N ASN A 68 -1.10 -15.65 -6.41
CA ASN A 68 -0.68 -16.14 -7.72
C ASN A 68 0.68 -15.55 -8.16
N MET A 69 0.87 -14.24 -7.98
CA MET A 69 2.13 -13.59 -8.32
C MET A 69 3.27 -14.02 -7.38
N THR A 70 2.98 -14.19 -6.10
CA THR A 70 3.96 -14.68 -5.11
C THR A 70 4.42 -16.08 -5.47
N ARG A 71 3.50 -17.00 -5.77
CA ARG A 71 3.82 -18.38 -6.20
C ARG A 71 4.60 -18.40 -7.51
N LYS A 72 4.21 -17.57 -8.48
CA LYS A 72 4.92 -17.48 -9.76
C LYS A 72 6.35 -16.99 -9.58
N MET A 73 6.56 -15.93 -8.81
CA MET A 73 7.92 -15.42 -8.55
C MET A 73 8.75 -16.40 -7.74
N LEU A 74 8.14 -17.12 -6.80
CA LEU A 74 8.81 -18.17 -6.04
C LEU A 74 9.27 -19.31 -6.95
N ASN A 75 8.40 -19.77 -7.87
CA ASN A 75 8.74 -20.81 -8.85
C ASN A 75 9.85 -20.36 -9.82
N ASP A 76 9.89 -19.07 -10.16
CA ASP A 76 10.96 -18.46 -10.97
C ASP A 76 12.27 -18.23 -10.18
N GLY A 77 12.32 -18.53 -8.87
CA GLY A 77 13.47 -18.25 -8.00
C GLY A 77 13.72 -16.75 -7.75
N LYS A 78 12.72 -15.89 -7.96
CA LYS A 78 12.78 -14.43 -7.79
C LYS A 78 12.35 -14.02 -6.39
N ASN A 79 12.72 -12.80 -5.99
CA ASN A 79 12.34 -12.22 -4.69
C ASN A 79 10.85 -11.85 -4.64
N THR A 80 10.11 -12.37 -3.66
CA THR A 80 8.66 -12.18 -3.48
C THR A 80 8.28 -11.00 -2.56
N ARG A 81 9.24 -10.39 -1.86
CA ARG A 81 8.99 -9.44 -0.76
C ARG A 81 8.28 -8.14 -1.17
N GLY A 82 8.28 -7.80 -2.46
CA GLY A 82 7.66 -6.58 -2.99
C GLY A 82 6.32 -6.77 -3.72
N VAL A 83 5.81 -8.01 -3.82
CA VAL A 83 4.63 -8.32 -4.64
C VAL A 83 3.39 -7.58 -4.13
N GLY A 84 3.12 -7.63 -2.82
CA GLY A 84 1.96 -6.97 -2.23
C GLY A 84 1.99 -5.44 -2.39
N PHE A 85 3.15 -4.81 -2.17
CA PHE A 85 3.31 -3.36 -2.37
C PHE A 85 3.11 -2.96 -3.83
N SER A 86 3.67 -3.72 -4.78
CA SER A 86 3.54 -3.42 -6.21
C SER A 86 2.10 -3.56 -6.68
N PHE A 87 1.38 -4.56 -6.16
CA PHE A 87 -0.04 -4.76 -6.43
C PHE A 87 -0.89 -3.60 -5.92
N SER A 88 -0.76 -3.25 -4.64
CA SER A 88 -1.58 -2.18 -4.04
C SER A 88 -1.26 -0.80 -4.63
N PHE A 89 0.02 -0.53 -4.93
CA PHE A 89 0.43 0.72 -5.58
C PHE A 89 -0.12 0.83 -7.00
N GLY A 90 0.00 -0.23 -7.81
CA GLY A 90 -0.52 -0.25 -9.18
C GLY A 90 -2.05 -0.12 -9.24
N HIS A 91 -2.77 -0.88 -8.41
CA HIS A 91 -4.23 -0.79 -8.32
C HIS A 91 -4.68 0.61 -7.92
N SER A 92 -4.09 1.17 -6.87
CA SER A 92 -4.41 2.52 -6.40
C SER A 92 -4.13 3.59 -7.46
N MET A 93 -3.05 3.45 -8.24
CA MET A 93 -2.73 4.38 -9.32
C MET A 93 -3.77 4.37 -10.43
N VAL A 94 -4.27 3.20 -10.82
CA VAL A 94 -5.38 3.10 -11.80
C VAL A 94 -6.64 3.74 -11.25
N VAL A 95 -7.00 3.48 -9.99
CA VAL A 95 -8.20 4.06 -9.35
C VAL A 95 -8.10 5.59 -9.28
N VAL A 96 -6.95 6.14 -8.88
CA VAL A 96 -6.73 7.60 -8.84
C VAL A 96 -6.82 8.21 -10.23
N LEU A 97 -6.20 7.58 -11.24
CA LEU A 97 -6.28 8.06 -12.62
C LEU A 97 -7.73 8.05 -13.14
N MET A 98 -8.48 6.97 -12.88
CA MET A 98 -9.88 6.89 -13.26
C MET A 98 -10.74 7.94 -12.54
N ALA A 99 -10.49 8.19 -11.26
CA ALA A 99 -11.18 9.22 -10.48
C ALA A 99 -10.88 10.66 -10.93
N LEU A 100 -9.71 10.91 -11.52
CA LEU A 100 -9.35 12.22 -12.07
C LEU A 100 -9.87 12.44 -13.50
N LEU A 101 -10.03 11.36 -14.27
CA LEU A 101 -10.49 11.42 -15.66
C LEU A 101 -12.02 11.39 -15.81
N THR A 102 -12.74 11.02 -14.75
CA THR A 102 -14.21 10.96 -14.71
C THR A 102 -14.75 12.21 -14.01
#